data_AF-A0A2V6WSP9-F1
#
_entry.id   AF-A0A2V6WSP9-F1
#
_cell.length_a   1.000
_cell.length_b   1.000
_cell.length_c   1.000
_cell.angle_alpha   90.00
_cell.angle_beta   90.00
_cell.angle_gamma   90.00
#
_symmetry.space_group_name_H-M   'P 1'
#
loop_
_entity.id
_entity.type
_entity.pdbx_description
1 polymer ?
#
loop_
_entity_poly.entity_id
_entity_poly.type
_entity_poly.pdbx_seq_one_letter_code
_entity_poly.pdbx_strand_id
1 'polypeptide(L)' 'MNRLAEETSAYLLQHKDNPVDWYAWGPDAFARARAEDRPIFLSVGYSACHWCHVMEHESFEDPETARLLNEHFVCV' A
#
# COMPACT_ATOMS: atom_id res chain seq x y z
N MET A 1 7.71 -8.13 -3.34
CA MET A 1 7.22 -8.52 -2.03
C MET A 1 7.49 -7.41 -1.00
N ASN A 2 6.45 -6.73 -0.55
CA ASN A 2 6.42 -5.71 0.50
C ASN A 2 5.98 -6.30 1.86
N ARG A 3 5.73 -5.46 2.86
CA ARG A 3 5.44 -5.88 4.25
C ARG A 3 4.10 -6.58 4.42
N LEU A 4 3.16 -6.43 3.48
CA LEU A 4 1.87 -7.11 3.54
C LEU A 4 2.00 -8.64 3.37
N ALA A 5 3.18 -9.15 3.00
CA ALA A 5 3.45 -10.59 2.95
C ALA A 5 3.34 -11.28 4.33
N GLU A 6 3.42 -10.53 5.43
CA GLU A 6 3.30 -11.05 6.80
C GLU A 6 1.86 -11.00 7.34
N GLU A 7 0.92 -10.44 6.57
CA GLU A 7 -0.47 -10.32 6.97
C GLU A 7 -1.26 -11.62 6.81
N THR A 8 -2.37 -11.73 7.54
CA THR A 8 -3.27 -12.89 7.45
C THR A 8 -4.50 -12.64 6.58
N SER A 9 -4.81 -11.37 6.30
CA SER A 9 -5.94 -10.98 5.46
C SER A 9 -5.69 -11.37 4.01
N ALA A 10 -6.59 -12.14 3.42
CA ALA A 10 -6.53 -12.50 2.00
C ALA A 10 -6.49 -11.26 1.07
N TYR A 11 -7.18 -10.18 1.46
CA TYR A 11 -7.17 -8.92 0.72
C TYR A 11 -5.79 -8.24 0.77
N LEU A 12 -5.15 -8.18 1.95
CA LEU A 12 -3.82 -7.56 2.07
C LEU A 12 -2.74 -8.39 1.37
N LEU A 13 -2.84 -9.73 1.47
CA LEU A 13 -1.92 -10.64 0.80
C LEU A 13 -1.97 -10.56 -0.73
N GLN A 14 -3.09 -10.13 -1.32
CA GLN A 14 -3.20 -9.88 -2.75
C GLN A 14 -2.24 -8.76 -3.19
N HIS A 15 -2.06 -7.73 -2.36
CA HIS A 15 -1.22 -6.57 -2.64
C HIS A 15 0.26 -6.74 -2.26
N LYS A 16 0.65 -7.91 -1.74
CA LYS A 16 2.01 -8.13 -1.20
C LYS A 16 3.11 -8.00 -2.27
N ASP A 17 2.78 -8.23 -3.53
CA ASP A 17 3.74 -8.19 -4.64
C ASP A 17 3.67 -6.91 -5.47
N ASN A 18 2.77 -5.99 -5.10
CA ASN A 18 2.67 -4.68 -5.75
C ASN A 18 3.97 -3.89 -5.55
N PRO A 19 4.38 -3.11 -6.56
CA PRO A 19 5.56 -2.23 -6.46
C PRO A 19 5.40 -1.11 -5.43
N VAL A 20 4.17 -0.78 -5.02
CA VAL A 20 3.93 0.14 -3.90
C VAL A 20 4.46 -0.47 -2.59
N ASP A 21 5.20 0.34 -1.83
CA ASP A 21 5.85 -0.04 -0.56
C ASP A 21 4.84 -0.01 0.59
N TRP A 22 3.85 -0.90 0.53
CA TRP A 22 2.76 -0.96 1.50
C TRP A 22 3.23 -1.34 2.91
N TYR A 23 2.63 -0.66 3.89
CA TYR A 23 2.58 -1.06 5.29
C TYR A 23 1.19 -1.55 5.64
N ALA A 24 1.08 -2.46 6.61
CA ALA A 24 -0.18 -2.64 7.31
C ALA A 24 -0.43 -1.44 8.24
N TRP A 25 -1.70 -1.22 8.60
CA TRP A 25 -2.06 -0.21 9.59
C TRP A 25 -1.38 -0.50 10.94
N GLY A 26 -0.49 0.39 11.38
CA GLY A 26 0.25 0.17 12.61
C GLY A 26 1.24 1.28 12.95
N PRO A 27 1.80 1.23 14.18
CA PRO A 27 2.70 2.27 14.69
C PRO A 27 3.94 2.49 13.82
N ASP A 28 4.42 1.47 13.11
CA ASP A 28 5.63 1.53 12.28
C ASP A 28 5.45 2.48 11.08
N ALA A 29 4.28 2.46 10.43
CA ALA A 29 3.99 3.36 9.32
C ALA A 29 3.93 4.83 9.81
N PHE A 30 3.29 5.07 10.96
CA PHE A 30 3.24 6.40 11.56
C PHE A 30 4.60 6.89 12.04
N ALA A 31 5.44 5.99 12.57
CA ALA A 31 6.79 6.31 12.98
C ALA A 31 7.64 6.73 11.78
N ARG A 32 7.56 5.99 10.67
CA ARG A 32 8.24 6.34 9.41
C ARG A 32 7.74 7.67 8.85
N ALA A 33 6.43 7.86 8.77
CA ALA A 33 5.83 9.10 8.27
C ALA A 33 6.31 10.33 9.05
N ARG A 34 6.40 10.23 10.38
CA ARG A 34 6.96 11.29 11.24
C ARG A 34 8.46 11.49 11.04
N ALA A 35 9.23 10.41 10.92
CA ALA A 35 10.69 10.49 10.77
C ALA A 35 11.11 11.08 9.43
N GLU A 36 10.35 10.79 8.37
CA GLU A 36 10.63 11.27 7.02
C GLU A 36 9.92 12.59 6.68
N ASP A 37 9.08 13.11 7.57
CA ASP A 37 8.19 14.26 7.33
C ASP A 37 7.35 14.10 6.05
N ARG A 38 6.76 12.91 5.89
CA ARG A 38 5.97 12.53 4.70
C ARG A 38 4.53 12.20 5.05
N PRO A 39 3.57 12.62 4.23
CA PRO A 39 2.16 12.29 4.42
C PRO A 39 1.90 10.79 4.30
N ILE A 40 0.81 10.34 4.93
CA ILE A 40 0.30 8.97 4.78
C ILE A 40 -0.71 8.94 3.63
N PHE A 41 -0.52 7.99 2.71
CA PHE A 41 -1.54 7.59 1.75
C PHE A 41 -2.26 6.38 2.32
N LEU A 42 -3.48 6.57 2.83
CA LEU A 42 -4.29 5.50 3.39
C LEU A 42 -5.26 4.95 2.33
N SER A 43 -5.08 3.69 1.96
CA SER A 43 -5.97 2.95 1.07
C SER A 43 -6.79 1.95 1.87
N VAL A 44 -8.12 1.96 1.71
CA VAL A 44 -9.02 1.05 2.42
C VAL A 44 -9.90 0.30 1.44
N GLY A 45 -9.91 -1.03 1.54
CA GLY A 45 -10.70 -1.89 0.68
C GLY A 45 -11.01 -3.24 1.30
N TYR A 46 -11.62 -4.12 0.50
CA TYR A 46 -12.00 -5.47 0.90
C TYR A 46 -12.06 -6.38 -0.34
N SER A 47 -11.96 -7.70 -0.15
CA SER A 47 -11.78 -8.68 -1.24
C SER A 47 -12.91 -8.76 -2.27
N ALA A 48 -14.13 -8.37 -1.91
CA ALA A 48 -15.28 -8.38 -2.83
C ALA A 48 -15.57 -7.01 -3.48
N CYS A 49 -14.69 -6.02 -3.29
CA CYS A 49 -14.83 -4.69 -3.82
C CYS A 49 -14.35 -4.62 -5.28
N HIS A 50 -15.28 -4.47 -6.22
CA HIS A 50 -14.93 -4.38 -7.66
C HIS A 50 -13.93 -3.25 -7.95
N TRP A 51 -14.20 -2.03 -7.46
CA TRP A 51 -13.35 -0.87 -7.74
C TRP A 51 -11.98 -0.92 -7.04
N CYS A 52 -11.84 -1.70 -5.97
CA CYS A 52 -10.56 -1.89 -5.31
C CYS A 52 -9.63 -2.73 -6.20
N HIS A 53 -10.17 -3.74 -6.88
CA HIS A 53 -9.41 -4.55 -7.86
C HIS A 53 -9.07 -3.76 -9.12
N VAL A 54 -9.98 -2.91 -9.60
CA VAL A 54 -9.69 -2.02 -10.75
C VAL A 54 -8.57 -1.05 -10.39
N MET A 55 -8.63 -0.38 -9.23
CA MET A 55 -7.59 0.54 -8.78
C MET A 55 -6.25 -0.15 -8.53
N GLU A 56 -6.28 -1.38 -8.01
CA GLU A 56 -5.05 -2.19 -7.90
C GLU A 56 -4.41 -2.38 -9.27
N HIS A 57 -5.16 -2.94 -10.21
CA HIS A 57 -4.63 -3.36 -11.50
C HIS A 57 -4.15 -2.17 -12.34
N GLU A 58 -4.90 -1.08 -12.32
CA GLU A 58 -4.59 0.10 -13.15
C GLU A 58 -3.58 1.05 -12.50
N SER A 59 -3.35 0.97 -11.18
CA SER A 59 -2.53 1.96 -10.48
C SER A 59 -1.51 1.36 -9.50
N PHE A 60 -1.90 0.44 -8.63
CA PHE A 60 -0.97 -0.09 -7.61
C PHE A 60 0.02 -1.11 -8.18
N GLU A 61 -0.32 -1.79 -9.28
CA GLU A 61 0.59 -2.66 -10.05
C GLU A 61 1.48 -1.87 -11.03
N ASP A 62 1.11 -0.64 -11.39
CA ASP A 62 1.85 0.19 -12.34
C ASP A 62 3.15 0.73 -11.71
N PRO A 63 4.35 0.42 -12.28
CA PRO A 63 5.62 0.84 -11.69
C PRO A 63 5.81 2.35 -11.58
N GLU A 64 5.28 3.15 -12.53
CA GLU A 64 5.47 4.60 -12.52
C GLU A 64 4.59 5.26 -11.45
N THR A 65 3.33 4.83 -11.36
CA THR A 65 2.42 5.25 -10.29
C THR A 65 2.97 4.85 -8.92
N ALA A 66 3.45 3.63 -8.78
CA ALA A 66 4.07 3.16 -7.54
C ALA A 66 5.32 3.94 -7.18
N ARG A 67 6.16 4.31 -8.16
CA ARG A 67 7.33 5.16 -7.94
C ARG A 67 6.94 6.51 -7.36
N LEU A 68 5.93 7.17 -7.94
CA LEU A 68 5.41 8.46 -7.44
C LEU A 68 4.83 8.32 -6.02
N LEU A 69 4.05 7.27 -5.76
CA LEU A 69 3.50 7.01 -4.43
C LEU A 69 4.63 6.79 -3.41
N ASN A 70 5.60 5.94 -3.74
CA ASN A 70 6.73 5.60 -2.88
C ASN A 70 7.71 6.77 -2.66
N GLU A 71 7.73 7.76 -3.55
CA GLU A 71 8.54 8.98 -3.40
C GLU A 71 7.86 10.00 -2.49
N HIS A 72 6.52 10.11 -2.54
CA HIS A 72 5.79 11.18 -1.86
C HIS A 72 5.06 10.76 -0.58
N PHE A 73 4.71 9.48 -0.42
CA PHE A 73 3.91 9.00 0.71
C PHE A 73 4.49 7.79 1.44
N VAL A 74 4.14 7.67 2.71
CA VAL A 74 4.12 6.37 3.38
C VAL A 74 2.77 5.71 3.08
N CYS A 75 2.79 4.65 2.28
CA CYS A 75 1.58 3.97 1.81
C CYS A 75 1.10 2.93 2.83
N VAL A 76 -0.17 3.01 3.22
CA VAL A 76 -0.83 2.17 4.23
C VAL A 76 -2.13 1.62 3.69
#